data_AF-A0A397HMP6-F1
#
_entry.id   AF-A0A397HMP6-F1
#
_cell.length_a   1.000
_cell.length_b   1.000
_cell.length_c   1.000
_cell.angle_alpha   90.00
_cell.angle_beta   90.00
_cell.angle_gamma   90.00
#
_symmetry.space_group_name_H-M   'P 1'
#
loop_
_entity.id
_entity.type
_entity.pdbx_description
1 polymer ?
#
loop_
_entity_poly.entity_id
_entity_poly.type
_entity_poly.pdbx_seq_one_letter_code
_entity_poly.pdbx_strand_id
1 'polypeptide(L)'
;MQLLIYITPLLSLFPLINALPGPTSCTTITPDIARVSEAQPVTSYLPGFRISQKDGGTNKEDMFVEFNVTSGSWGCTLSYSFPAGTPLTTSGAAPVEISAVNGPLSRSPRGIDVSWAYCPAPVALVGSTTFQADPNQATTRFINSFSCSNKMTYRLSIASWYKQATSVEFAQGPGVGLRMSYNC
;
A
#
# COMPACT_ATOMS: atom_id res chain seq x y z
N MET A 1 12.82 -29.17 74.21
CA MET A 1 12.80 -29.50 72.76
C MET A 1 11.83 -28.56 72.08
N GLN A 2 12.23 -28.00 70.94
CA GLN A 2 11.74 -26.76 70.30
C GLN A 2 10.26 -26.77 69.88
N LEU A 3 9.58 -25.64 70.11
CA LEU A 3 8.40 -25.21 69.35
C LEU A 3 8.85 -24.64 68.00
N LEU A 4 8.38 -25.22 66.89
CA LEU A 4 8.48 -24.61 65.56
C LEU A 4 7.17 -23.87 65.25
N ILE A 5 7.28 -22.55 65.08
CA ILE A 5 6.23 -21.66 64.58
C ILE A 5 6.34 -21.64 63.06
N TYR A 6 5.34 -22.17 62.36
CA TYR A 6 5.23 -22.09 60.91
C TYR A 6 4.62 -20.73 60.51
N ILE A 7 5.42 -19.88 59.87
CA ILE A 7 4.97 -18.64 59.24
C ILE A 7 4.72 -18.96 57.76
N THR A 8 3.45 -19.05 57.38
CA THR A 8 3.01 -19.14 55.98
C THR A 8 3.07 -17.75 55.32
N PRO A 9 3.84 -17.54 54.23
CA PRO A 9 3.78 -16.29 53.48
C PRO A 9 2.53 -16.30 52.60
N LEU A 10 1.63 -15.32 52.81
CA LEU A 10 0.58 -15.01 51.84
C LEU A 10 1.24 -14.47 50.57
N LEU A 11 1.29 -15.29 49.52
CA LEU A 11 1.54 -14.83 48.15
C LEU A 11 0.30 -14.03 47.69
N SER A 12 0.44 -12.70 47.67
CA SER A 12 -0.54 -11.82 47.03
C SER A 12 -0.50 -12.03 45.51
N LEU A 13 -1.51 -12.72 44.98
CA LEU A 13 -1.81 -12.67 43.56
C LEU A 13 -2.30 -11.25 43.22
N PHE A 14 -1.39 -10.39 42.79
CA PHE A 14 -1.78 -9.18 42.06
C PHE A 14 -2.35 -9.61 40.70
N PRO A 15 -3.60 -9.30 40.37
CA PRO A 15 -4.07 -9.44 39.01
C PRO A 15 -3.33 -8.40 38.17
N LEU A 16 -2.44 -8.86 37.28
CA LEU A 16 -2.01 -8.08 36.12
C LEU A 16 -3.25 -7.90 35.24
N ILE A 17 -4.02 -6.86 35.54
CA ILE A 17 -5.03 -6.34 34.64
C ILE A 17 -4.24 -5.71 33.49
N ASN A 18 -3.90 -6.53 32.48
CA ASN A 18 -3.56 -5.99 31.18
C ASN A 18 -4.81 -5.26 30.71
N ALA A 19 -4.81 -3.93 30.85
CA ALA A 19 -5.80 -3.08 30.24
C ALA A 19 -5.79 -3.43 28.74
N LEU A 20 -6.86 -4.07 28.27
CA LEU A 20 -7.09 -4.27 26.84
C LEU A 20 -7.00 -2.87 26.21
N PRO A 21 -6.13 -2.66 25.22
CA PRO A 21 -6.10 -1.40 24.50
C PRO A 21 -7.53 -1.09 24.05
N GLY A 22 -8.04 0.09 24.43
CA GLY A 22 -9.33 0.54 23.95
C GLY A 22 -9.36 0.55 22.42
N PRO A 23 -10.54 0.47 21.79
CA PRO A 23 -10.64 0.51 20.33
C PRO A 23 -9.91 1.74 19.79
N THR A 24 -8.81 1.52 19.08
CA THR A 24 -8.05 2.60 18.44
C THR A 24 -8.82 3.05 17.20
N SER A 25 -8.96 4.37 17.02
CA SER A 25 -9.52 4.91 15.79
C SER A 25 -8.56 4.65 14.64
N CYS A 26 -9.02 3.87 13.66
CA CYS A 26 -8.32 3.66 12.40
C CYS A 26 -7.90 4.97 11.75
N THR A 27 -6.61 5.12 11.43
CA THR A 27 -6.13 6.23 10.60
C THR A 27 -5.99 5.75 9.17
N THR A 28 -6.47 6.54 8.20
CA THR A 28 -6.35 6.22 6.77
C THR A 28 -5.62 7.34 6.04
N ILE A 29 -4.61 6.98 5.25
CA ILE A 29 -3.76 7.91 4.49
C ILE A 29 -3.76 7.56 3.01
N THR A 30 -3.52 8.57 2.17
CA THR A 30 -3.29 8.44 0.73
C THR A 30 -1.78 8.44 0.43
N PRO A 31 -1.34 7.77 -0.64
CA PRO A 31 0.07 7.78 -1.01
C PRO A 31 0.45 9.04 -1.80
N ASP A 32 1.73 9.35 -1.78
CA ASP A 32 2.36 10.09 -2.87
C ASP A 32 2.57 9.14 -4.05
N ILE A 33 2.41 9.62 -5.29
CA ILE A 33 2.52 8.79 -6.49
C ILE A 33 3.57 9.31 -7.46
N ALA A 34 4.16 8.41 -8.24
CA ALA A 34 4.96 8.74 -9.42
C ALA A 34 4.74 7.71 -10.51
N ARG A 35 4.49 8.17 -11.74
CA ARG A 35 4.43 7.31 -12.92
C ARG A 35 5.79 7.25 -13.60
N VAL A 36 6.18 6.07 -14.06
CA VAL A 36 7.34 5.85 -14.93
C VAL A 36 6.90 5.23 -16.24
N SER A 37 7.61 5.52 -17.32
CA SER A 37 7.28 5.00 -18.66
C SER A 37 8.53 4.48 -19.36
N GLU A 38 8.45 3.29 -19.92
CA GLU A 38 9.51 2.68 -20.72
C GLU A 38 9.82 3.52 -21.98
N ALA A 39 8.82 4.19 -22.56
CA ALA A 39 9.00 5.08 -23.71
C ALA A 39 9.72 6.39 -23.37
N GLN A 40 9.74 6.77 -22.09
CA GLN A 40 10.36 8.00 -21.60
C GLN A 40 11.33 7.66 -20.46
N PRO A 41 12.43 6.96 -20.76
CA PRO A 41 13.18 6.21 -19.76
C PRO A 41 13.78 7.07 -18.65
N VAL A 42 14.12 8.33 -18.94
CA VAL A 42 14.76 9.26 -18.01
C VAL A 42 13.82 10.36 -17.51
N THR A 43 12.56 10.34 -17.91
CA THR A 43 11.59 11.36 -17.52
C THR A 43 10.96 11.01 -16.17
N SER A 44 11.04 11.96 -15.24
CA SER A 44 10.33 11.94 -13.96
C SER A 44 9.08 12.85 -14.00
N TYR A 45 8.22 12.76 -12.99
CA TYR A 45 7.02 13.61 -12.81
C TYR A 45 5.97 13.47 -13.91
N LEU A 46 5.83 12.28 -14.47
CA LEU A 46 4.74 11.99 -15.39
C LEU A 46 3.39 12.11 -14.65
N PRO A 47 2.40 12.81 -15.23
CA PRO A 47 1.17 13.14 -14.53
C PRO A 47 0.21 11.95 -14.47
N GLY A 48 -0.62 11.93 -13.42
CA GLY A 48 -1.76 11.00 -13.29
C GLY A 48 -1.36 9.58 -12.90
N PHE A 49 -2.36 8.81 -12.47
CA PHE A 49 -2.19 7.39 -12.16
C PHE A 49 -2.55 6.56 -13.38
N ARG A 50 -1.57 5.85 -13.94
CA ARG A 50 -1.79 4.95 -15.07
C ARG A 50 -0.81 3.80 -15.04
N ILE A 51 -1.33 2.58 -15.14
CA ILE A 51 -0.54 1.37 -15.31
C ILE A 51 -0.95 0.77 -16.65
N SER A 52 0.00 0.52 -17.55
CA SER A 52 -0.32 0.03 -18.88
C SER A 52 0.80 -0.80 -19.50
N GLN A 53 0.45 -1.59 -20.51
CA GLN A 53 1.40 -2.22 -21.42
C GLN A 53 0.77 -2.43 -22.79
N LYS A 54 1.61 -2.61 -23.81
CA LYS A 54 1.23 -3.10 -25.14
C LYS A 54 1.36 -4.64 -25.21
N ASP A 55 0.87 -5.19 -26.33
CA ASP A 55 1.04 -6.61 -26.63
C ASP A 55 2.51 -7.04 -26.55
N GLY A 56 2.73 -8.25 -26.04
CA GLY A 56 4.05 -8.77 -25.70
C GLY A 56 4.58 -8.30 -24.34
N GLY A 57 3.83 -7.48 -23.60
CA GLY A 57 4.27 -6.92 -22.33
C GLY A 57 5.40 -5.90 -22.49
N THR A 58 5.27 -5.04 -23.50
CA THR A 58 6.25 -4.00 -23.87
C THR A 58 5.64 -2.62 -23.68
N ASN A 59 6.48 -1.57 -23.76
CA ASN A 59 6.07 -0.17 -23.66
C ASN A 59 5.26 0.09 -22.39
N LYS A 60 5.82 -0.35 -21.26
CA LYS A 60 5.13 -0.35 -19.98
C LYS A 60 5.06 1.03 -19.36
N GLU A 61 3.97 1.26 -18.65
CA GLU A 61 3.84 2.34 -17.68
C GLU A 61 3.55 1.72 -16.32
N ASP A 62 4.38 2.06 -15.35
CA ASP A 62 4.27 1.56 -13.98
C ASP A 62 4.07 2.72 -13.01
N MET A 63 3.49 2.41 -11.85
CA MET A 63 3.30 3.38 -10.78
C MET A 63 4.16 3.03 -9.58
N PHE A 64 4.80 4.04 -9.01
CA PHE A 64 5.36 4.00 -7.67
C PHE A 64 4.42 4.73 -6.73
N VAL A 65 4.20 4.15 -5.55
CA VAL A 65 3.41 4.75 -4.48
C VAL A 65 4.19 4.68 -3.18
N GLU A 66 4.18 5.76 -2.40
CA GLU A 66 4.82 5.83 -1.09
C GLU A 66 3.85 6.38 -0.05
N PHE A 67 3.68 5.63 1.04
CA PHE A 67 2.87 6.04 2.17
C PHE A 67 3.75 6.55 3.32
N ASN A 68 3.32 7.65 3.93
CA ASN A 68 3.91 8.23 5.14
C ASN A 68 3.12 7.78 6.36
N VAL A 69 3.57 6.71 7.00
CA VAL A 69 2.92 6.17 8.20
C VAL A 69 3.55 6.82 9.43
N THR A 70 2.71 7.21 10.38
CA THR A 70 3.16 7.77 11.66
C THR A 70 4.05 6.76 12.41
N SER A 71 5.13 7.25 13.02
CA SER A 71 6.04 6.40 13.79
C SER A 71 5.32 5.72 14.94
N GLY A 72 5.61 4.44 15.18
CA GLY A 72 4.96 3.65 16.23
C GLY A 72 3.57 3.13 15.89
N SER A 73 3.06 3.38 14.67
CA SER A 73 1.84 2.74 14.19
C SER A 73 2.00 1.23 14.03
N TRP A 74 0.88 0.51 14.07
CA TRP A 74 0.81 -0.94 13.88
C TRP A 74 -0.34 -1.30 12.92
N GLY A 75 -0.34 -2.53 12.40
CA GLY A 75 -1.44 -3.04 11.58
C GLY A 75 -1.66 -2.30 10.25
N CYS A 76 -0.64 -2.17 9.42
CA CYS A 76 -0.76 -1.43 8.15
C CYS A 76 -1.48 -2.27 7.09
N THR A 77 -2.66 -1.83 6.66
CA THR A 77 -3.49 -2.48 5.65
C THR A 77 -3.48 -1.69 4.35
N LEU A 78 -2.98 -2.30 3.28
CA LEU A 78 -3.06 -1.77 1.93
C LEU A 78 -4.41 -2.14 1.30
N SER A 79 -5.12 -1.15 0.80
CA SER A 79 -6.40 -1.33 0.12
C SER A 79 -6.58 -0.30 -1.00
N TYR A 80 -7.63 -0.46 -1.79
CA TYR A 80 -8.15 0.62 -2.60
C TYR A 80 -9.64 0.83 -2.33
N SER A 81 -10.10 2.06 -2.60
CA SER A 81 -11.50 2.44 -2.47
C SER A 81 -11.92 3.39 -3.57
N PHE A 82 -13.08 3.14 -4.15
CA PHE A 82 -13.72 3.98 -5.13
C PHE A 82 -15.16 4.24 -4.69
N PRO A 83 -15.53 5.48 -4.34
CA PRO A 83 -16.92 5.88 -4.18
C PRO A 83 -17.77 5.51 -5.42
N ALA A 84 -19.09 5.39 -5.23
CA ALA A 84 -20.02 5.15 -6.32
C ALA A 84 -19.83 6.19 -7.44
N GLY A 85 -19.78 5.74 -8.69
CA GLY A 85 -19.63 6.61 -9.85
C GLY A 85 -18.22 7.16 -10.08
N THR A 86 -17.20 6.71 -9.32
CA THR A 86 -15.82 7.10 -9.57
C THR A 86 -15.38 6.70 -10.98
N PRO A 87 -14.82 7.63 -11.79
CA PRO A 87 -14.26 7.29 -13.08
C PRO A 87 -13.05 6.36 -12.95
N LEU A 88 -13.16 5.18 -13.56
CA LEU A 88 -12.09 4.20 -13.70
C LEU A 88 -12.03 3.77 -15.17
N THR A 89 -10.94 4.08 -15.85
CA THR A 89 -10.73 3.72 -17.26
C THR A 89 -9.89 2.47 -17.33
N THR A 90 -10.44 1.39 -17.88
CA THR A 90 -9.73 0.13 -18.08
C THR A 90 -9.82 -0.33 -19.52
N SER A 91 -8.72 -0.92 -20.02
CA SER A 91 -8.69 -1.68 -21.28
C SER A 91 -8.19 -3.08 -20.97
N GLY A 92 -8.90 -4.13 -21.42
CA GLY A 92 -8.60 -5.51 -21.07
C GLY A 92 -8.78 -5.82 -19.58
N ALA A 93 -8.17 -6.91 -19.10
CA ALA A 93 -8.32 -7.37 -17.72
C ALA A 93 -7.50 -6.60 -16.68
N ALA A 94 -6.41 -5.93 -17.12
CA ALA A 94 -5.49 -5.15 -16.29
C ALA A 94 -5.13 -5.79 -14.93
N PRO A 95 -4.62 -7.05 -14.89
CA PRO A 95 -4.13 -7.62 -13.64
C PRO A 95 -2.88 -6.86 -13.21
N VAL A 96 -2.90 -6.28 -12.01
CA VAL A 96 -1.82 -5.49 -11.44
C VAL A 96 -1.14 -6.27 -10.34
N GLU A 97 0.17 -6.45 -10.44
CA GLU A 97 1.04 -6.94 -9.37
C GLU A 97 1.58 -5.76 -8.56
N ILE A 98 1.60 -5.92 -7.24
CA ILE A 98 2.03 -4.90 -6.29
C ILE A 98 3.25 -5.47 -5.57
N SER A 99 4.40 -4.87 -5.81
CA SER A 99 5.67 -5.31 -5.23
C SER A 99 6.21 -4.27 -4.26
N ALA A 100 6.69 -4.70 -3.10
CA ALA A 100 7.46 -3.84 -2.22
C ALA A 100 8.78 -3.45 -2.89
N VAL A 101 9.21 -2.21 -2.67
CA VAL A 101 10.51 -1.70 -3.10
C VAL A 101 11.24 -1.10 -1.90
N ASN A 102 12.57 -1.12 -1.93
CA ASN A 102 13.36 -0.47 -0.89
C ASN A 102 13.15 1.05 -0.97
N GLY A 103 12.47 1.60 0.03
CA GLY A 103 12.27 3.04 0.21
C GLY A 103 13.24 3.64 1.25
N PRO A 104 13.18 4.97 1.46
CA PRO A 104 12.31 5.92 0.78
C PRO A 104 12.73 6.20 -0.67
N LEU A 105 11.79 6.64 -1.51
CA LEU A 105 12.11 7.09 -2.86
C LEU A 105 12.80 8.45 -2.86
N SER A 106 13.62 8.71 -3.88
CA SER A 106 14.22 10.01 -4.13
C SER A 106 13.16 11.10 -4.28
N ARG A 107 13.46 12.32 -3.81
CA ARG A 107 12.54 13.46 -3.74
C ARG A 107 13.16 14.71 -4.35
N SER A 108 12.32 15.56 -4.94
CA SER A 108 12.62 16.95 -5.27
C SER A 108 11.44 17.85 -4.84
N PRO A 109 11.53 19.18 -5.01
CA PRO A 109 10.40 20.08 -4.77
C PRO A 109 9.12 19.75 -5.56
N ARG A 110 9.22 18.95 -6.63
CA ARG A 110 8.08 18.53 -7.47
C ARG A 110 7.41 17.23 -7.01
N GLY A 111 8.00 16.51 -6.05
CA GLY A 111 7.49 15.23 -5.56
C GLY A 111 8.53 14.11 -5.61
N ILE A 112 8.06 12.87 -5.83
CA ILE A 112 8.93 11.70 -6.01
C ILE A 112 9.67 11.83 -7.34
N ASP A 113 11.00 11.76 -7.30
CA ASP A 113 11.89 11.82 -8.45
C ASP A 113 12.37 10.43 -8.85
N VAL A 114 11.52 9.71 -9.58
CA VAL A 114 11.86 8.40 -10.15
C VAL A 114 11.51 8.39 -11.64
N SER A 115 12.34 7.72 -12.40
CA SER A 115 12.15 7.48 -13.83
C SER A 115 12.40 6.00 -14.12
N TRP A 116 11.98 5.52 -15.29
CA TRP A 116 12.07 4.10 -15.64
C TRP A 116 13.50 3.55 -15.59
N ALA A 117 14.48 4.30 -16.11
CA ALA A 117 15.89 3.92 -16.13
C ALA A 117 16.55 3.96 -14.75
N TYR A 118 15.99 4.73 -13.81
CA TYR A 118 16.54 4.97 -12.49
C TYR A 118 15.51 4.70 -11.37
N CYS A 119 14.73 3.63 -11.53
CA CYS A 119 13.76 3.20 -10.52
C CYS A 119 14.33 2.07 -9.64
N PRO A 120 13.95 1.99 -8.35
CA PRO A 120 14.38 0.88 -7.52
C PRO A 120 13.76 -0.43 -7.99
N ALA A 121 14.52 -1.51 -7.88
CA ALA A 121 14.06 -2.84 -8.22
C ALA A 121 13.01 -3.35 -7.20
N PRO A 122 11.99 -4.09 -7.65
CA PRO A 122 11.12 -4.88 -6.77
C PRO A 122 11.92 -5.81 -5.86
N VAL A 123 11.51 -5.90 -4.60
CA VAL A 123 12.12 -6.80 -3.60
C VAL A 123 11.26 -8.03 -3.38
N ALA A 124 9.94 -7.84 -3.23
CA ALA A 124 9.00 -8.92 -2.98
C ALA A 124 7.63 -8.58 -3.57
N LEU A 125 6.97 -9.57 -4.18
CA LEU A 125 5.55 -9.46 -4.53
C LEU A 125 4.73 -9.52 -3.24
N VAL A 126 3.93 -8.48 -2.98
CA VAL A 126 3.16 -8.35 -1.74
C VAL A 126 1.66 -8.36 -1.96
N GLY A 127 1.20 -8.36 -3.20
CA GLY A 127 -0.21 -8.49 -3.52
C GLY A 127 -0.47 -8.35 -5.01
N SER A 128 -1.72 -8.57 -5.38
CA SER A 128 -2.21 -8.36 -6.74
C SER A 128 -3.65 -7.87 -6.70
N THR A 129 -4.08 -7.16 -7.73
CA THR A 129 -5.45 -6.69 -7.85
C THR A 129 -5.85 -6.49 -9.31
N THR A 130 -7.15 -6.51 -9.56
CA THR A 130 -7.76 -5.89 -10.73
C THR A 130 -8.64 -4.77 -10.21
N PHE A 131 -8.31 -3.52 -10.52
CA PHE A 131 -9.10 -2.39 -10.06
C PHE A 131 -10.51 -2.45 -10.65
N GLN A 132 -11.50 -2.23 -9.80
CA GLN A 132 -12.92 -2.28 -10.15
C GLN A 132 -13.62 -1.13 -9.45
N ALA A 133 -14.50 -0.44 -10.15
CA ALA A 133 -15.40 0.55 -9.60
C ALA A 133 -16.83 0.21 -10.05
N ASP A 134 -17.79 0.44 -9.17
CA ASP A 134 -19.21 0.23 -9.44
C ASP A 134 -19.89 1.60 -9.55
N PRO A 135 -20.70 1.83 -10.61
CA PRO A 135 -21.40 3.11 -10.77
C PRO A 135 -22.43 3.38 -9.66
N ASN A 136 -22.94 2.35 -8.98
CA ASN A 136 -24.09 2.44 -8.07
C ASN A 136 -23.71 2.28 -6.59
N GLN A 137 -22.52 1.79 -6.27
CA GLN A 137 -22.08 1.56 -4.88
C GLN A 137 -20.58 1.76 -4.70
N ALA A 138 -20.18 2.11 -3.48
CA ALA A 138 -18.76 2.22 -3.15
C ALA A 138 -18.09 0.85 -3.22
N THR A 139 -16.93 0.78 -3.88
CA THR A 139 -16.11 -0.43 -3.96
C THR A 139 -14.88 -0.26 -3.11
N THR A 140 -14.71 -1.10 -2.09
CA THR A 140 -13.45 -1.24 -1.33
C THR A 140 -12.96 -2.67 -1.48
N ARG A 141 -11.65 -2.83 -1.72
CA ARG A 141 -10.98 -4.13 -1.66
C ARG A 141 -9.70 -4.04 -0.86
N PHE A 142 -9.52 -5.03 0.00
CA PHE A 142 -8.28 -5.28 0.71
C PHE A 142 -7.30 -5.96 -0.23
N ILE A 143 -6.05 -5.50 -0.21
CA ILE A 143 -4.96 -6.11 -0.99
C ILE A 143 -4.15 -7.01 -0.06
N ASN A 144 -3.61 -6.44 1.02
CA ASN A 144 -2.84 -7.18 2.01
C ASN A 144 -2.64 -6.33 3.29
N SER A 145 -2.11 -6.94 4.35
CA SER A 145 -1.70 -6.28 5.59
C SER A 145 -0.27 -6.62 5.99
N PHE A 146 0.37 -5.70 6.69
CA PHE A 146 1.81 -5.73 6.99
C PHE A 146 2.09 -5.11 8.36
N SER A 147 3.27 -5.44 8.91
CA SER A 147 3.88 -4.59 9.92
C SER A 147 4.15 -3.20 9.33
N CYS A 148 3.84 -2.16 10.09
CA CYS A 148 4.08 -0.80 9.65
C CYS A 148 5.56 -0.45 9.67
N SER A 149 5.97 0.32 8.67
CA SER A 149 7.20 1.13 8.67
C SER A 149 6.81 2.57 8.39
N ASN A 150 7.62 3.54 8.82
CA ASN A 150 7.37 4.97 8.57
C ASN A 150 7.18 5.28 7.08
N LYS A 151 7.85 4.51 6.22
CA LYS A 151 7.75 4.58 4.77
C LYS A 151 7.39 3.21 4.22
N MET A 152 6.25 3.14 3.56
CA MET A 152 5.80 1.92 2.88
C MET A 152 5.71 2.22 1.39
N THR A 153 6.62 1.63 0.62
CA THR A 153 6.80 1.97 -0.80
C THR A 153 6.55 0.75 -1.67
N TYR A 154 5.77 0.94 -2.72
CA TYR A 154 5.39 -0.12 -3.65
C TYR A 154 5.55 0.31 -5.10
N ARG A 155 5.86 -0.65 -5.96
CA ARG A 155 5.73 -0.56 -7.41
C ARG A 155 4.51 -1.37 -7.84
N LEU A 156 3.68 -0.78 -8.69
CA LEU A 156 2.53 -1.41 -9.31
C LEU A 156 2.79 -1.52 -10.81
N SER A 157 2.68 -2.74 -11.33
CA SER A 157 2.96 -3.08 -12.72
C SER A 157 1.89 -4.05 -13.23
N ILE A 158 1.65 -4.09 -14.54
CA ILE A 158 0.87 -5.19 -15.11
C ILE A 158 1.58 -6.51 -14.82
N ALA A 159 0.79 -7.51 -14.40
CA ALA A 159 1.29 -8.79 -13.96
C ALA A 159 2.22 -9.43 -14.99
N SER A 160 3.37 -9.94 -14.54
CA SER A 160 4.45 -10.37 -15.43
C SER A 160 4.05 -11.47 -16.43
N TRP A 161 3.12 -12.33 -16.06
CA TRP A 161 2.56 -13.41 -16.90
C TRP A 161 1.54 -12.91 -17.93
N TYR A 162 0.96 -11.73 -17.74
CA TYR A 162 -0.03 -11.17 -18.66
C TYR A 162 0.66 -10.44 -19.80
N LYS A 163 0.40 -10.83 -21.06
CA LYS A 163 1.12 -10.31 -22.24
C LYS A 163 0.26 -9.52 -23.22
N GLN A 164 -1.05 -9.45 -23.02
CA GLN A 164 -1.94 -8.68 -23.89
C GLN A 164 -1.86 -7.18 -23.56
N ALA A 165 -2.17 -6.33 -24.53
CA ALA A 165 -2.35 -4.91 -24.33
C ALA A 165 -3.44 -4.65 -23.30
N THR A 166 -3.13 -3.82 -22.30
CA THR A 166 -4.05 -3.52 -21.22
C THR A 166 -3.67 -2.23 -20.51
N SER A 167 -4.62 -1.61 -19.83
CA SER A 167 -4.38 -0.42 -19.03
C SER A 167 -5.40 -0.25 -17.93
N VAL A 168 -5.00 0.43 -16.87
CA VAL A 168 -5.88 0.99 -15.85
C VAL A 168 -5.45 2.42 -15.53
N GLU A 169 -6.42 3.32 -15.43
CA GLU A 169 -6.22 4.73 -15.14
C GLU A 169 -7.36 5.29 -14.29
N PHE A 170 -7.02 6.11 -13.29
CA PHE A 170 -7.97 6.83 -12.45
C PHE A 170 -7.31 8.05 -11.80
N ALA A 171 -8.10 8.92 -11.18
CA ALA A 171 -7.59 10.03 -10.38
C ALA A 171 -7.38 9.59 -8.93
N GLN A 172 -6.11 9.37 -8.53
CA GLN A 172 -5.76 9.13 -7.13
C GLN A 172 -5.98 10.41 -6.31
N GLY A 173 -6.65 10.30 -5.16
CA GLY A 173 -6.88 11.44 -4.28
C GLY A 173 -7.48 11.06 -2.93
N PRO A 174 -7.86 12.05 -2.10
CA PRO A 174 -8.53 11.80 -0.83
C PRO A 174 -9.79 10.94 -1.03
N GLY A 175 -9.81 9.76 -0.41
CA GLY A 175 -10.94 8.82 -0.47
C GLY A 175 -11.09 8.03 -1.78
N VAL A 176 -10.22 8.24 -2.77
CA VAL A 176 -10.28 7.61 -4.09
C VAL A 176 -8.94 6.98 -4.47
N GLY A 177 -8.96 5.70 -4.85
CA GLY A 177 -7.77 4.96 -5.26
C GLY A 177 -7.13 4.20 -4.11
N LEU A 178 -5.80 4.06 -4.17
CA LEU A 178 -5.00 3.36 -3.17
C LEU A 178 -5.00 4.12 -1.85
N ARG A 179 -5.04 3.38 -0.75
CA ARG A 179 -4.98 3.92 0.61
C ARG A 179 -4.32 2.92 1.55
N MET A 180 -3.79 3.44 2.64
CA MET A 180 -3.28 2.63 3.74
C MET A 180 -4.02 3.01 5.02
N SER A 181 -4.56 1.99 5.69
CA SER A 181 -5.16 2.14 7.01
C SER A 181 -4.26 1.51 8.07
N TYR A 182 -4.14 2.11 9.25
CA TYR A 182 -3.32 1.60 10.34
C TYR A 182 -3.91 1.97 11.71
N ASN A 183 -3.41 1.31 12.75
CA ASN A 183 -3.98 1.29 14.11
C ASN A 183 -5.43 0.77 14.11
N CYS A 184 -5.62 -0.24 13.26
CA CYS A 184 -6.76 -1.15 13.13
C CYS A 184 -6.18 -2.56 13.33
#